data_AF-T0GYL2-F1
#
_entry.id   AF-T0GYL2-F1
#
_cell.length_a   1.000
_cell.length_b   1.000
_cell.length_c   1.000
_cell.angle_alpha   90.00
_cell.angle_beta   90.00
_cell.angle_gamma   90.00
#
_symmetry.space_group_name_H-M   'P 1'
#
loop_
_entity.id
_entity.type
_entity.pdbx_description
1 polymer ?
#
loop_
_entity_poly.entity_id
_entity_poly.type
_entity_poly.pdbx_seq_one_letter_code
_entity_poly.pdbx_strand_id
1 'polypeptide(L)'
;MPQSTPAAGHAPRPERRATAPALADALENPRDDLDRLIGDLRLATRFSQADFDRAEERMQMICAALMQPFRGGREPSASPLWLETRGGKCSALF
;
A
#
# COMPACT_ATOMS: atom_id res chain seq x y z
N MET A 1 9.46 -40.45 45.87
CA MET A 1 9.73 -39.15 45.23
C MET A 1 9.08 -39.14 43.85
N PRO A 2 7.95 -38.45 43.62
CA PRO A 2 7.35 -38.40 42.29
C PRO A 2 8.08 -37.34 41.44
N GLN A 3 8.40 -37.69 40.19
CA GLN A 3 9.04 -36.80 39.22
C GLN A 3 8.00 -35.92 38.53
N SER A 4 8.16 -34.61 38.62
CA SER A 4 7.33 -33.62 37.92
C SER A 4 7.86 -33.41 36.49
N THR A 5 7.06 -33.76 35.49
CA THR A 5 7.28 -33.38 34.08
C THR A 5 7.05 -31.88 33.88
N PRO A 6 7.90 -31.15 33.16
CA PRO A 6 7.64 -29.74 32.85
C PRO A 6 6.54 -29.63 31.79
N ALA A 7 5.59 -28.73 32.04
CA ALA A 7 4.51 -28.41 31.13
C ALA A 7 5.06 -27.89 29.79
N ALA A 8 4.64 -28.52 28.69
CA ALA A 8 4.96 -28.07 27.34
C ALA A 8 4.45 -26.63 27.15
N GLY A 9 5.39 -25.70 27.00
CA GLY A 9 5.10 -24.30 26.72
C GLY A 9 4.23 -24.16 25.48
N HIS A 10 3.20 -23.33 25.59
CA HIS A 10 2.32 -22.95 24.49
C HIS A 10 3.16 -22.31 23.38
N ALA A 11 3.37 -23.04 22.27
CA ALA A 11 3.96 -22.46 21.08
C ALA A 11 2.98 -21.40 20.55
N PRO A 12 3.42 -20.14 20.34
CA PRO A 12 2.54 -19.11 19.78
C PRO A 12 2.08 -19.58 18.40
N ARG A 13 0.77 -19.67 18.23
CA ARG A 13 0.11 -20.02 16.96
C ARG A 13 0.61 -19.03 15.90
N PRO A 14 1.15 -19.49 14.76
CA PRO A 14 1.56 -18.58 13.71
C PRO A 14 0.34 -17.76 13.28
N GLU A 15 0.38 -16.45 13.56
CA GLU A 15 -0.62 -15.53 13.07
C GLU A 15 -0.67 -15.71 11.56
N ARG A 16 -1.85 -16.05 11.04
CA ARG A 16 -2.09 -16.08 9.60
C ARG A 16 -1.80 -14.68 9.09
N ARG A 17 -0.62 -14.48 8.51
CA ARG A 17 -0.26 -13.30 7.74
C ARG A 17 -1.39 -13.13 6.73
N ALA A 18 -2.22 -12.10 6.91
CA ALA A 18 -3.24 -11.77 5.94
C ALA A 18 -2.52 -11.61 4.60
N THR A 19 -2.77 -12.52 3.67
CA THR A 19 -2.20 -12.45 2.33
C THR A 19 -2.69 -11.14 1.76
N ALA A 20 -1.80 -10.16 1.63
CA ALA A 20 -2.14 -8.91 0.97
C ALA A 20 -2.74 -9.27 -0.40
N PRO A 21 -3.84 -8.60 -0.83
CA PRO A 21 -4.39 -8.82 -2.16
C PRO A 21 -3.27 -8.69 -3.19
N ALA A 22 -3.29 -9.53 -4.23
CA ALA A 22 -2.26 -9.47 -5.24
C ALA A 22 -2.26 -8.05 -5.82
N LEU A 23 -1.08 -7.52 -6.17
CA LEU A 23 -0.95 -6.14 -6.67
C LEU A 23 -1.92 -5.87 -7.83
N ALA A 24 -2.17 -6.86 -8.68
CA ALA A 24 -3.15 -6.79 -9.76
C ALA A 24 -4.57 -6.50 -9.23
N ASP A 25 -5.04 -7.26 -8.24
CA ASP A 25 -6.36 -7.10 -7.63
C ASP A 25 -6.49 -5.73 -6.93
N ALA A 26 -5.41 -5.24 -6.31
CA ALA A 26 -5.38 -3.94 -5.65
C ALA A 26 -5.45 -2.76 -6.65
N LEU A 27 -5.01 -2.96 -7.90
CA LEU A 27 -4.99 -1.95 -8.95
C LEU A 27 -6.22 -1.97 -9.86
N GLU A 28 -6.98 -3.06 -9.87
CA GLU A 28 -8.14 -3.24 -10.75
C GLU A 28 -9.22 -2.17 -10.52
N ASN A 29 -9.67 -2.03 -9.27
CA ASN A 29 -10.68 -1.04 -8.90
C ASN A 29 -10.28 0.42 -9.21
N PRO A 30 -9.11 0.93 -8.78
CA PRO A 30 -8.74 2.31 -9.07
C PRO A 30 -8.45 2.57 -10.55
N ARG A 31 -8.08 1.54 -11.32
CA ARG A 31 -7.98 1.65 -12.78
C ARG A 31 -9.34 1.85 -13.42
N ASP A 32 -10.32 1.02 -13.07
CA ASP A 32 -11.68 1.14 -13.61
C ASP A 32 -12.31 2.50 -13.25
N ASP A 33 -12.05 3.00 -12.05
CA ASP A 33 -12.52 4.33 -11.63
C ASP A 33 -11.87 5.47 -12.41
N LEU A 34 -10.59 5.33 -12.79
CA LEU A 34 -9.91 6.28 -13.68
C LEU A 34 -10.53 6.28 -15.07
N ASP A 35 -10.75 5.09 -15.65
CA ASP A 35 -11.35 4.95 -16.98
C ASP A 35 -12.77 5.54 -17.01
N ARG A 36 -13.56 5.33 -15.94
CA ARG A 36 -14.88 5.95 -15.78
C ARG A 36 -14.78 7.48 -15.68
N LEU A 37 -13.87 8.02 -14.88
CA LEU A 37 -13.68 9.47 -14.77
C LEU A 37 -13.32 10.09 -16.12
N ILE A 38 -12.41 9.48 -16.88
CA ILE A 38 -12.04 9.93 -18.23
C ILE A 38 -13.26 9.87 -19.17
N GLY A 39 -14.07 8.80 -19.07
CA GLY A 39 -15.32 8.67 -19.82
C GLY A 39 -16.31 9.79 -19.50
N ASP A 40 -16.57 10.04 -18.22
CA ASP A 40 -17.45 11.10 -17.73
C ASP A 40 -17.02 12.48 -18.27
N LEU A 41 -15.71 12.77 -18.20
CA LEU A 41 -15.13 14.02 -18.70
C LEU A 41 -15.21 14.14 -20.23
N ARG A 42 -15.10 13.04 -20.98
CA ARG A 42 -15.24 13.08 -22.45
C ARG A 42 -16.68 13.27 -22.90
N LEU A 43 -17.64 12.76 -22.13
CA LEU A 43 -19.07 12.84 -22.45
C LEU A 43 -19.70 14.16 -22.00
N ALA A 44 -19.09 14.87 -21.06
CA ALA A 44 -19.53 16.18 -20.64
C ALA A 44 -19.41 17.19 -21.79
N THR A 45 -20.54 17.76 -22.20
CA THR A 45 -20.60 18.76 -23.29
C THR A 45 -20.41 20.20 -22.80
N ARG A 46 -20.54 20.42 -21.48
CA ARG A 46 -20.30 21.70 -20.81
C ARG A 46 -19.75 21.43 -19.42
N PHE A 47 -18.78 22.24 -19.01
CA PHE A 47 -18.22 22.19 -17.66
C PHE A 47 -18.46 23.50 -16.95
N SER A 48 -18.92 23.42 -15.70
CA SER A 48 -18.82 24.52 -14.75
C SER A 48 -17.53 24.38 -13.94
N GLN A 49 -17.11 25.47 -13.27
CA GLN A 49 -15.95 25.42 -12.36
C GLN A 49 -16.13 24.35 -11.27
N ALA A 50 -17.34 24.20 -10.72
CA ALA A 50 -17.64 23.21 -9.70
C ALA A 50 -17.49 21.76 -10.20
N ASP A 51 -17.70 21.52 -11.51
CA ASP A 51 -17.49 20.19 -12.10
C ASP A 51 -16.00 19.87 -12.22
N PHE A 52 -15.16 20.87 -12.52
CA PHE A 52 -13.71 20.72 -12.50
C PHE A 52 -13.20 20.42 -11.11
N ASP A 53 -13.64 21.16 -10.10
CA ASP A 53 -13.19 20.97 -8.71
C ASP A 53 -13.55 19.54 -8.24
N ARG A 54 -14.76 19.06 -8.55
CA ARG A 54 -15.18 17.67 -8.25
C ARG A 54 -14.37 16.62 -8.99
N ALA A 55 -14.06 16.87 -10.27
CA ALA A 55 -13.25 15.95 -11.06
C ALA A 55 -11.81 15.89 -10.53
N GLU A 56 -11.27 17.02 -10.09
CA GLU A 56 -9.95 17.10 -9.46
C GLU A 56 -9.91 16.33 -8.14
N GLU A 57 -10.88 16.55 -7.23
CA GLU A 57 -10.98 15.80 -5.97
C GLU A 57 -11.03 14.28 -6.23
N ARG A 58 -11.85 13.84 -7.19
CA ARG A 58 -11.98 12.43 -7.56
C ARG A 58 -10.68 11.87 -8.15
N MET A 59 -9.99 12.64 -8.99
CA MET A 59 -8.67 12.27 -9.54
C MET A 59 -7.62 12.11 -8.45
N GLN A 60 -7.58 13.01 -7.46
CA GLN A 60 -6.64 12.94 -6.34
C GLN A 60 -6.86 11.66 -5.51
N MET A 61 -8.12 11.30 -5.23
CA MET A 61 -8.45 10.05 -4.53
C MET A 61 -8.02 8.81 -5.31
N ILE A 62 -8.28 8.77 -6.62
CA ILE A 62 -7.87 7.66 -7.49
C ILE A 62 -6.34 7.52 -7.51
N CYS A 63 -5.61 8.62 -7.67
CA CYS A 63 -4.15 8.62 -7.61
C CYS A 63 -3.63 8.13 -6.25
N ALA A 64 -4.25 8.53 -5.14
CA ALA A 64 -3.87 8.05 -3.82
C ALA A 64 -4.07 6.53 -3.68
N ALA A 65 -5.18 6.00 -4.20
CA ALA A 65 -5.47 4.56 -4.22
C ALA A 65 -4.50 3.78 -5.10
N LEU A 66 -4.19 4.27 -6.32
CA LEU A 66 -3.19 3.67 -7.21
C LEU A 66 -1.81 3.60 -6.58
N MET A 67 -1.43 4.63 -5.81
CA MET A 67 -0.13 4.70 -5.15
C MET A 67 -0.07 3.90 -3.85
N GLN A 68 -1.21 3.58 -3.22
CA GLN A 68 -1.26 2.91 -1.92
C GLN A 68 -0.50 1.57 -1.88
N PRO A 69 -0.62 0.66 -2.87
CA PRO A 69 0.12 -0.60 -2.89
C PRO A 69 1.64 -0.42 -2.96
N PHE A 70 2.11 0.70 -3.54
CA PHE A 70 3.53 1.02 -3.69
C PHE A 70 4.11 1.77 -2.49
N ARG A 71 3.26 2.36 -1.64
CA ARG A 71 3.67 3.03 -0.39
C ARG A 71 3.99 2.04 0.74
N GLY A 72 3.66 0.76 0.57
CA GLY A 72 3.93 -0.30 1.55
C GLY A 72 5.42 -0.63 1.66
N GLY A 73 5.93 -0.64 2.90
CA GLY A 73 7.29 -1.00 3.29
C GLY A 73 7.65 -2.46 3.01
N ARG A 74 7.77 -2.80 1.73
CA ARG A 74 8.55 -3.95 1.31
C ARG A 74 9.97 -3.69 1.80
N GLU A 75 10.48 -4.54 2.68
CA GLU A 75 11.90 -4.49 3.00
C GLU A 75 12.64 -4.55 1.66
N PRO A 76 13.50 -3.56 1.37
CA PRO A 76 14.21 -3.52 0.10
C PRO A 76 14.88 -4.88 -0.12
N SER A 77 14.53 -5.53 -1.22
CA SER A 77 15.05 -6.86 -1.55
C SER A 77 16.53 -6.83 -1.95
N ALA A 78 17.09 -5.63 -2.10
CA ALA A 78 18.47 -5.40 -2.43
C ALA A 78 19.20 -4.83 -1.21
N SER A 79 20.47 -5.24 -1.04
CA SER A 79 21.37 -4.59 -0.10
C SER A 79 21.50 -3.10 -0.46
N PRO A 80 21.52 -2.19 0.52
CA PRO A 80 21.62 -0.76 0.24
C PRO A 80 22.89 -0.47 -0.57
N LEU A 81 22.76 0.39 -1.58
CA LEU A 81 23.87 0.89 -2.37
C LEU A 81 24.85 1.70 -1.51
N TRP A 82 24.34 2.34 -0.45
CA TRP A 82 25.15 3.12 0.47
C TRP A 82 24.52 3.19 1.86
N LEU A 83 25.38 3.08 2.88
CA LEU A 83 25.04 3.16 4.29
C LEU A 83 25.89 4.25 4.94
N GLU A 84 25.25 5.26 5.53
CA GLU A 84 25.92 6.27 6.34
C GLU A 84 25.45 6.15 7.79
N THR A 85 26.42 6.14 8.70
CA THR A 85 26.15 6.14 10.13
C THR A 85 26.80 7.37 10.75
N ARG A 86 25.99 8.32 11.21
CA ARG A 86 26.46 9.54 11.87
C ARG A 86 25.79 9.70 13.22
N GLY A 87 26.58 9.63 14.29
CA GLY A 87 26.15 9.96 15.65
C GLY A 87 24.87 9.22 16.11
N GLY A 88 24.78 7.92 15.87
CA GLY A 88 23.63 7.10 16.28
C GLY A 88 22.43 7.10 15.32
N LYS A 89 22.51 7.81 14.19
CA LYS A 89 21.52 7.73 13.11
C LYS A 89 22.11 6.92 11.95
N CYS A 90 21.34 5.96 11.45
CA CYS A 90 21.70 5.14 10.28
C CYS A 90 20.73 5.49 9.15
N SER A 91 21.28 5.90 8.01
CA SER A 91 20.53 6.15 6.78
C SER A 91 21.03 5.21 5.69
N ALA A 92 20.08 4.58 5.00
CA ALA A 92 20.34 3.66 3.92
C ALA A 92 19.73 4.20 2.63
N LEU A 93 20.52 4.19 1.56
CA LEU A 93 20.10 4.50 0.19
C LEU A 93 20.05 3.16 -0.55
N PHE A 94 18.87 2.81 -1.06
CA PHE A 94 18.59 1.57 -1.79
C PHE A 94 18.52 1.82 -3.28
#